data_AF-A0A930GZP6-F1
#
_entry.id   AF-A0A930GZP6-F1
#
_cell.length_a   1.000
_cell.length_b   1.000
_cell.length_c   1.000
_cell.angle_alpha   90.00
_cell.angle_beta   90.00
_cell.angle_gamma   90.00
#
_symmetry.space_group_name_H-M   'P 1'
#
loop_
_entity.id
_entity.type
_entity.pdbx_description
1 polymer ?
#
loop_
_entity_poly.entity_id
_entity_poly.type
_entity_poly.pdbx_seq_one_letter_code
_entity_poly.pdbx_strand_id
1 'polypeptide(L)'
;TDINSMFVALCRASGIPAREHFGIRINAEDITKNQHCWAEFYLKGTGWVSADPADVLKAVLKNNWTKEQEETKEKQEYYWGNLDAERIILSDGRDLKLNPAQAGEALNDFGYPYAEIDGQKLDNYTPDQFVYSYSFVKKNE
;
A
#
# COMPACT_ATOMS: atom_id res chain seq x y z
N THR A 1 2.11 -6.82 -8.44
CA THR A 1 1.36 -7.48 -7.34
C THR A 1 2.27 -7.64 -6.15
N ASP A 2 1.74 -7.39 -4.95
CA ASP A 2 2.50 -7.32 -3.69
C ASP A 2 2.14 -8.50 -2.76
N ILE A 3 2.93 -8.72 -1.70
CA ILE A 3 2.71 -9.74 -0.69
C ILE A 3 1.39 -9.53 0.07
N ASN A 4 0.99 -8.28 0.31
CA ASN A 4 -0.29 -7.97 0.95
C ASN A 4 -1.47 -8.45 0.09
N SER A 5 -1.32 -8.42 -1.23
CA SER A 5 -2.34 -8.94 -2.16
C SER A 5 -2.53 -10.44 -2.04
N MET A 6 -1.43 -11.18 -1.85
CA MET A 6 -1.50 -12.62 -1.58
C MET A 6 -2.17 -12.90 -0.24
N PHE A 7 -1.85 -12.12 0.81
CA PHE A 7 -2.52 -12.24 2.11
C PHE A 7 -4.03 -12.04 1.99
N VAL A 8 -4.48 -10.98 1.32
CA VAL A 8 -5.90 -10.70 1.10
C VAL A 8 -6.58 -11.82 0.30
N ALA A 9 -5.92 -12.36 -0.73
CA ALA A 9 -6.44 -13.49 -1.50
C ALA A 9 -6.64 -14.74 -0.63
N LEU A 10 -5.67 -15.07 0.24
CA LEU A 10 -5.76 -16.19 1.17
C LEU A 10 -6.86 -16.01 2.22
N CYS A 11 -7.01 -14.80 2.77
CA CYS A 11 -8.13 -14.48 3.67
C CYS A 11 -9.48 -14.71 2.98
N ARG A 12 -9.67 -14.14 1.78
CA ARG A 12 -10.92 -14.29 1.01
C ARG A 12 -11.19 -15.75 0.65
N ALA A 13 -10.17 -16.51 0.25
CA ALA A 13 -10.29 -17.95 -0.02
C ALA A 13 -10.71 -18.74 1.24
N SER A 14 -10.37 -18.24 2.43
CA SER A 14 -10.76 -18.81 3.73
C SER A 14 -12.10 -18.27 4.25
N GLY A 15 -12.85 -17.51 3.45
CA GLY A 15 -14.14 -16.92 3.84
C GLY A 15 -14.02 -15.70 4.77
N ILE A 16 -12.82 -15.14 4.92
CA ILE A 16 -12.57 -13.95 5.73
C ILE A 16 -12.64 -12.72 4.82
N PRO A 17 -13.54 -11.75 5.07
CA PRO A 17 -13.53 -10.49 4.34
C PRO A 17 -12.20 -9.78 4.54
N ALA A 18 -11.55 -9.39 3.45
CA ALA A 18 -10.27 -8.70 3.48
C ALA A 18 -10.17 -7.70 2.32
N ARG A 19 -9.40 -6.64 2.51
CA ARG A 19 -9.16 -5.59 1.51
C ARG A 19 -7.71 -5.10 1.60
N GLU A 20 -7.23 -4.55 0.49
CA GLU A 20 -5.93 -3.88 0.42
C GLU A 20 -6.15 -2.38 0.43
N HIS A 21 -5.23 -1.67 1.09
CA HIS A 21 -5.08 -0.22 0.99
C HIS A 21 -3.84 0.08 0.18
N PHE A 22 -3.94 1.04 -0.73
CA PHE A 22 -2.82 1.58 -1.49
C PHE A 22 -2.61 3.03 -1.07
N GLY A 23 -1.37 3.38 -0.77
CA GLY A 23 -1.09 4.65 -0.16
C GLY A 23 0.38 5.02 -0.17
N ILE A 24 0.71 5.95 0.70
CA ILE A 24 2.05 6.52 0.84
C ILE A 24 2.42 6.65 2.30
N ARG A 25 3.68 6.34 2.62
CA ARG A 25 4.23 6.57 3.96
C ARG A 25 4.79 7.98 4.06
N ILE A 26 4.50 8.65 5.16
CA ILE A 26 4.87 10.04 5.45
C ILE A 26 5.95 10.14 6.53
N ASN A 27 6.92 9.22 6.48
CA ASN A 27 7.97 9.04 7.49
C ASN A 27 9.38 9.47 7.02
N ALA A 28 9.46 10.33 6.00
CA ALA A 28 10.70 10.84 5.43
C ALA A 28 10.50 12.27 4.91
N GLU A 29 11.59 13.03 4.77
CA GLU A 29 11.56 14.36 4.15
C GLU A 29 11.13 14.30 2.68
N ASP A 30 11.68 13.35 1.92
CA ASP A 30 11.24 13.03 0.57
C ASP A 30 10.44 11.71 0.58
N ILE A 31 9.14 11.83 0.29
CA ILE A 31 8.23 10.70 0.22
C ILE A 31 7.93 10.26 -1.22
N THR A 32 8.56 10.89 -2.23
CA THR A 32 8.31 10.67 -3.67
C THR A 32 8.28 9.20 -4.06
N LYS A 33 9.11 8.36 -3.40
CA LYS A 33 9.23 6.93 -3.68
C LYS A 33 8.78 6.04 -2.51
N ASN A 34 7.92 6.58 -1.64
CA ASN A 34 7.52 5.94 -0.39
C ASN A 34 6.11 5.34 -0.45
N GLN A 35 5.66 4.98 -1.65
CA GLN A 35 4.42 4.26 -1.88
C GLN A 35 4.46 2.91 -1.17
N HIS A 36 3.32 2.50 -0.63
CA HIS A 36 3.18 1.23 0.03
C HIS A 36 1.74 0.78 0.01
N CYS A 37 1.52 -0.52 0.05
CA CYS A 37 0.22 -1.09 0.31
C CYS A 37 0.26 -1.94 1.58
N TRP A 38 -0.89 -2.12 2.20
CA TRP A 38 -1.06 -2.98 3.36
C TRP A 38 -2.46 -3.59 3.32
N ALA A 39 -2.72 -4.57 4.18
CA ALA A 39 -3.97 -5.28 4.21
C ALA A 39 -4.80 -4.94 5.45
N GLU A 40 -6.12 -5.11 5.31
CA GLU A 40 -7.02 -5.29 6.43
C GLU A 40 -7.86 -6.55 6.22
N PHE A 41 -8.18 -7.22 7.32
CA PHE A 41 -9.10 -8.34 7.36
C PHE A 41 -10.14 -8.14 8.46
N TYR A 42 -11.33 -8.69 8.27
CA TYR A 42 -12.44 -8.47 9.18
C TYR A 42 -12.53 -9.62 10.19
N LEU A 43 -12.50 -9.27 11.48
CA LEU A 43 -12.79 -10.19 12.57
C LEU A 43 -14.13 -9.84 13.22
N LYS A 44 -15.02 -10.82 13.32
CA LYS A 44 -16.30 -10.65 13.98
C LYS A 44 -16.08 -10.24 15.45
N GLY A 45 -16.70 -9.13 15.85
CA GLY A 45 -16.57 -8.59 17.21
C GLY A 45 -15.48 -7.53 17.38
N THR A 46 -14.49 -7.49 16.47
CA THR A 46 -13.40 -6.50 16.49
C THR A 46 -13.55 -5.46 15.39
N GLY A 47 -14.03 -5.86 14.21
CA GLY A 47 -14.09 -5.01 13.02
C GLY A 47 -12.93 -5.27 12.07
N TRP A 48 -12.49 -4.24 11.34
CA TRP A 48 -11.32 -4.31 10.47
C TRP A 48 -10.04 -4.29 11.29
N VAL A 49 -9.15 -5.24 11.02
CA VAL A 49 -7.86 -5.45 11.68
C VAL A 49 -6.78 -5.37 10.62
N SER A 50 -5.74 -4.57 10.87
CA SER A 50 -4.66 -4.37 9.91
C SER A 50 -3.63 -5.50 9.92
N ALA A 51 -3.02 -5.75 8.78
CA ALA A 51 -1.85 -6.62 8.65
C ALA A 51 -0.88 -6.07 7.60
N ASP A 52 0.42 -6.17 7.86
CA ASP A 52 1.45 -5.77 6.88
C ASP A 52 2.64 -6.75 6.83
N PRO A 53 2.44 -7.96 6.27
CA PRO A 53 3.53 -8.91 6.02
C PRO A 53 4.63 -8.36 5.10
N ALA A 54 4.33 -7.39 4.24
CA ALA A 54 5.34 -6.81 3.34
C ALA A 54 6.38 -5.99 4.13
N ASP A 55 5.96 -5.21 5.13
CA ASP A 55 6.91 -4.46 5.97
C ASP A 55 7.73 -5.34 6.91
N VAL A 56 7.18 -6.46 7.36
CA VAL A 56 7.96 -7.51 8.04
C VAL A 56 9.07 -7.99 7.11
N LEU A 57 8.75 -8.42 5.89
CA LEU A 57 9.76 -8.92 4.96
C LEU A 57 10.77 -7.84 4.56
N LYS A 58 10.32 -6.59 4.38
CA LYS A 58 11.20 -5.45 4.10
C LYS A 58 12.21 -5.23 5.22
N ALA A 59 11.80 -5.32 6.48
CA ALA A 59 12.69 -5.23 7.63
C ALA A 59 13.70 -6.40 7.64
N VAL A 60 13.23 -7.62 7.35
CA VAL A 60 14.09 -8.80 7.25
C VAL A 60 15.19 -8.62 6.19
N LEU A 61 14.80 -8.22 4.98
CA LEU A 61 15.72 -8.04 3.85
C LEU A 61 16.70 -6.88 4.08
N LYS A 62 16.21 -5.73 4.55
CA LYS A 62 17.02 -4.53 4.75
C LYS A 62 18.10 -4.75 5.81
N ASN A 63 17.78 -5.46 6.88
CA ASN A 63 18.70 -5.68 7.99
C ASN A 63 19.43 -7.03 7.92
N ASN A 64 19.24 -7.80 6.84
CA ASN A 64 19.81 -9.14 6.64
C ASN A 64 19.51 -10.09 7.82
N TRP A 65 18.29 -10.03 8.32
CA TRP A 65 17.80 -10.87 9.41
C TRP A 65 17.35 -12.23 8.90
N THR A 66 17.33 -13.21 9.79
CA THR A 66 16.64 -14.48 9.55
C THR A 66 15.14 -14.33 9.86
N LYS A 67 14.30 -15.22 9.33
CA LYS A 67 12.87 -15.20 9.63
C LYS A 67 12.54 -15.61 11.08
N GLU A 68 13.47 -16.29 11.74
CA GLU A 68 13.24 -16.95 13.02
C GLU A 68 13.83 -16.20 14.23
N GLN A 69 14.62 -15.17 14.01
CA GLN A 69 15.21 -14.37 15.10
C GLN A 69 14.17 -13.46 15.77
N GLU A 70 14.55 -12.94 16.93
CA GLU A 70 13.70 -12.16 17.83
C GLU A 70 13.14 -10.90 17.15
N GLU A 71 13.99 -10.09 16.52
CA GLU A 71 13.57 -8.82 15.91
C GLU A 71 12.56 -9.01 14.77
N THR A 72 12.68 -10.12 14.03
CA THR A 72 11.70 -10.48 13.00
C THR A 72 10.35 -10.84 13.62
N LYS A 73 10.36 -11.62 14.71
CA LYS A 73 9.14 -12.01 15.43
C LYS A 73 8.47 -10.81 16.09
N GLU A 74 9.24 -9.89 16.65
CA GLU A 74 8.71 -8.62 17.15
C GLU A 74 8.03 -7.79 16.06
N LYS A 75 8.61 -7.73 14.86
CA LYS A 75 7.96 -7.06 13.71
C LYS A 75 6.71 -7.78 13.24
N GLN A 76 6.70 -9.12 13.23
CA GLN A 76 5.51 -9.90 12.91
C GLN A 76 4.36 -9.61 13.87
N GLU A 77 4.65 -9.65 15.18
CA GLU A 77 3.65 -9.37 16.22
C GLU A 77 3.15 -7.93 16.13
N TYR A 78 4.05 -6.97 15.91
CA TYR A 78 3.66 -5.56 15.74
C TYR A 78 2.72 -5.39 14.55
N TYR A 79 3.07 -5.88 13.36
CA TYR A 79 2.24 -5.72 12.15
C TYR A 79 1.06 -6.70 12.07
N TRP A 80 0.78 -7.47 13.13
CA TRP A 80 -0.40 -8.34 13.23
C TRP A 80 -1.48 -7.65 14.08
N GLY A 81 -2.26 -6.79 13.44
CA GLY A 81 -3.30 -5.99 14.10
C GLY A 81 -2.90 -4.55 14.41
N ASN A 82 -1.72 -4.11 13.95
CA ASN A 82 -1.26 -2.73 14.09
C ASN A 82 -0.65 -2.19 12.79
N LEU A 83 -0.57 -0.85 12.71
CA LEU A 83 0.17 -0.09 11.71
C LEU A 83 0.82 1.12 12.39
N ASP A 84 1.91 1.63 11.82
CA ASP A 84 2.43 2.93 12.23
C ASP A 84 1.47 4.07 11.82
N ALA A 85 1.61 5.21 12.50
CA ALA A 85 0.75 6.38 12.28
C ALA A 85 1.11 7.19 11.02
N GLU A 86 2.21 6.85 10.32
CA GLU A 86 2.81 7.66 9.27
C GLU A 86 2.36 7.18 7.88
N ARG A 87 1.05 7.01 7.68
CA ARG A 87 0.47 6.48 6.43
C ARG A 87 -0.73 7.30 5.96
N ILE A 88 -0.82 7.51 4.66
CA ILE A 88 -1.99 8.09 3.99
C ILE A 88 -2.54 7.05 3.03
N ILE A 89 -3.85 6.74 3.16
CA ILE A 89 -4.58 5.93 2.19
C ILE A 89 -4.95 6.81 1.00
N LEU A 90 -4.55 6.40 -0.21
CA LEU A 90 -4.94 7.03 -1.46
C LEU A 90 -6.12 6.31 -2.11
N SER A 91 -6.17 4.99 -1.96
CA SER A 91 -7.31 4.17 -2.38
C SER A 91 -7.40 2.87 -1.59
N ASP A 92 -8.59 2.27 -1.58
CA ASP A 92 -8.83 0.93 -1.04
C ASP A 92 -9.48 0.02 -2.09
N GLY A 93 -9.15 -1.26 -2.04
CA GLY A 93 -9.63 -2.25 -2.99
C GLY A 93 -8.93 -2.21 -4.35
N ARG A 94 -9.58 -2.80 -5.35
CA ARG A 94 -9.09 -2.97 -6.73
C ARG A 94 -10.22 -2.64 -7.70
N ASP A 95 -9.92 -2.58 -8.99
CA ASP A 95 -10.87 -2.31 -10.08
C ASP A 95 -11.53 -0.92 -9.95
N LEU A 96 -10.70 0.08 -9.70
CA LEU A 96 -11.09 1.46 -9.40
C LEU A 96 -11.49 2.22 -10.68
N LYS A 97 -12.59 2.96 -10.60
CA LYS A 97 -12.97 3.97 -11.60
C LYS A 97 -12.71 5.35 -11.03
N LEU A 98 -11.91 6.14 -11.73
CA LEU A 98 -11.58 7.50 -11.33
C LEU A 98 -12.77 8.45 -11.49
N ASN A 99 -12.68 9.59 -10.81
CA ASN A 99 -13.58 10.73 -11.04
C ASN A 99 -12.72 11.98 -11.26
N PRO A 100 -12.63 12.52 -12.50
CA PRO A 100 -13.30 12.06 -13.71
C PRO A 100 -12.84 10.66 -14.17
N ALA A 101 -13.71 9.96 -14.91
CA ALA A 101 -13.41 8.62 -15.41
C ALA A 101 -12.22 8.64 -16.37
N GLN A 102 -11.33 7.67 -16.19
CA GLN A 102 -10.21 7.42 -17.08
C GLN A 102 -10.71 6.90 -18.45
N ALA A 103 -9.91 7.07 -19.51
CA ALA A 103 -10.28 6.59 -20.84
C ALA A 103 -10.19 5.06 -20.98
N GLY A 104 -9.27 4.43 -20.25
CA GLY A 104 -9.05 2.99 -20.27
C GLY A 104 -9.94 2.20 -19.31
N GLU A 105 -9.56 0.94 -19.11
CA GLU A 105 -10.20 0.04 -18.13
C GLU A 105 -10.07 0.55 -16.68
N ALA A 106 -10.81 -0.07 -15.77
CA ALA A 106 -10.67 0.16 -14.34
C ALA A 106 -9.22 -0.06 -13.88
N LEU A 107 -8.73 0.80 -12.99
CA LEU A 107 -7.39 0.67 -12.45
C LEU A 107 -7.32 -0.47 -11.45
N ASN A 108 -6.32 -1.33 -11.59
CA ASN A 108 -6.09 -2.41 -10.65
C ASN A 108 -5.81 -1.89 -9.22
N ASP A 109 -5.18 -0.73 -9.08
CA ASP A 109 -4.88 -0.04 -7.83
C ASP A 109 -4.61 1.46 -8.10
N PHE A 110 -4.60 2.26 -7.03
CA PHE A 110 -4.24 3.68 -7.08
C PHE A 110 -3.33 4.04 -5.88
N GLY A 111 -2.07 3.60 -5.94
CA GLY A 111 -1.01 3.99 -4.98
C GLY A 111 0.05 4.92 -5.57
N TYR A 112 0.10 5.04 -6.90
CA TYR A 112 1.01 5.88 -7.65
C TYR A 112 0.22 6.93 -8.43
N PRO A 113 0.83 8.07 -8.81
CA PRO A 113 0.18 9.06 -9.65
C PRO A 113 -0.35 8.44 -10.96
N TYR A 114 -1.42 9.05 -11.45
CA TYR A 114 -2.08 8.68 -12.70
C TYR A 114 -1.98 9.80 -13.71
N ALA A 115 -1.66 9.47 -14.96
CA ALA A 115 -1.67 10.40 -16.07
C ALA A 115 -2.08 9.70 -17.37
N GLU A 116 -2.78 10.42 -18.23
CA GLU A 116 -3.15 10.01 -19.57
C GLU A 116 -2.76 11.10 -20.57
N ILE A 117 -2.29 10.69 -21.75
CA ILE A 117 -2.09 11.58 -22.90
C ILE A 117 -2.86 10.97 -24.07
N ASP A 118 -3.77 11.75 -24.67
CA ASP A 118 -4.61 11.31 -25.79
C ASP A 118 -5.36 9.98 -25.53
N GLY A 119 -5.82 9.79 -24.30
CA GLY A 119 -6.53 8.58 -23.85
C GLY A 119 -5.64 7.37 -23.57
N GLN A 120 -4.31 7.52 -23.64
CA GLN A 120 -3.35 6.47 -23.31
C GLN A 120 -2.76 6.71 -21.92
N LYS A 121 -2.94 5.74 -21.03
CA LYS A 121 -2.32 5.73 -19.70
C LYS A 121 -0.79 5.71 -19.82
N LEU A 122 -0.12 6.59 -19.10
CA LEU A 122 1.33 6.53 -18.93
C LEU A 122 1.73 5.47 -17.91
N ASP A 123 2.81 4.73 -18.19
CA ASP A 123 3.35 3.73 -17.27
C ASP A 123 4.10 4.40 -16.11
N ASN A 124 3.48 4.38 -14.94
CA ASN A 124 4.00 4.92 -13.71
C ASN A 124 5.12 4.06 -13.07
N TYR A 125 5.41 2.88 -13.61
CA TYR A 125 6.57 2.06 -13.23
C TYR A 125 7.82 2.35 -14.08
N THR A 126 7.71 3.23 -15.08
CA THR A 126 8.85 3.67 -15.90
C THR A 126 9.32 5.05 -15.42
N PRO A 127 10.22 5.13 -14.42
CA PRO A 127 10.55 6.39 -13.74
C PRO A 127 11.21 7.44 -14.65
N ASP A 128 11.86 7.01 -15.73
CA ASP A 128 12.49 7.92 -16.70
C ASP A 128 11.46 8.62 -17.60
N GLN A 129 10.25 8.06 -17.72
CA GLN A 129 9.17 8.58 -18.58
C GLN A 129 8.03 9.21 -17.77
N PHE A 130 7.82 8.76 -16.53
CA PHE A 130 6.82 9.29 -15.62
C PHE A 130 7.52 9.87 -14.38
N VAL A 131 7.90 11.14 -14.48
CA VAL A 131 8.55 11.88 -13.39
C VAL A 131 7.52 12.64 -12.57
N TYR A 132 7.55 12.47 -11.25
CA TYR A 132 6.70 13.18 -10.31
C TYR A 132 7.44 13.39 -8.97
N SER A 133 6.93 14.29 -8.14
CA SER A 133 7.38 14.49 -6.77
C SER A 133 6.20 14.76 -5.83
N TYR A 134 6.35 14.40 -4.57
CA TYR A 134 5.43 14.84 -3.50
C TYR A 134 6.07 15.98 -2.74
N SER A 135 5.28 17.01 -2.44
CA SER A 135 5.69 18.13 -1.59
C SER A 135 4.56 18.53 -0.66
N PHE A 136 4.92 19.03 0.52
CA PHE A 136 3.99 19.54 1.51
C PHE A 136 4.17 21.04 1.63
N VAL A 137 3.09 21.79 1.49
CA VAL A 137 3.09 23.24 1.76
C VAL A 137 2.32 23.45 3.04
N LYS A 138 2.99 23.98 4.07
CA LYS A 138 2.29 24.44 5.27
C LYS A 138 1.35 25.56 4.85
N LYS A 139 0.05 25.36 5.05
CA LYS A 139 -0.93 26.42 4.85
C LYS A 139 -0.69 27.45 5.96
N ASN A 140 -0.27 28.66 5.59
CA ASN A 140 -0.21 29.76 6.54
C ASN A 140 -1.66 30.11 6.94
N GLU A 141 -1.94 30.04 8.24
CA GLU A 141 -3.19 30.54 8.83
C GLU A 141 -3.21 32.07 8.88
#